data_AF-A0A7X9R5B0-F1
#
_entry.id   AF-A0A7X9R5B0-F1
#
_cell.length_a   1.000
_cell.length_b   1.000
_cell.length_c   1.000
_cell.angle_alpha   90.00
_cell.angle_beta   90.00
_cell.angle_gamma   90.00
#
_symmetry.space_group_name_H-M   'P 1'
#
loop_
_entity.id
_entity.type
_entity.pdbx_description
1 polymer ?
#
loop_
_entity_poly.entity_id
_entity_poly.type
_entity_poly.pdbx_seq_one_letter_code
_entity_poly.pdbx_strand_id
1 'polypeptide(L)'
;MELYHYVGYQQDSNEYINPEQAMKHGLNISTKTGSYTNGGRLFSKVTEKYRPLRAPTWIDFGQAIGAEFTEPSKPYFKFPIFTNKILIFNREISSDLFAYMEDDYMKEETGGGYFTKGLPTKETLVKQYWESMISIEDYLANRPYENAEILIFMTVPPEILEFIE
;
A
#
# COMPACT_ATOMS: atom_id res chain seq x y z
N MET A 1 -8.74 8.62 15.78
CA MET A 1 -8.25 8.81 14.40
C MET A 1 -8.71 7.63 13.58
N GLU A 2 -9.13 7.90 12.36
CA GLU A 2 -9.76 6.94 11.46
C GLU A 2 -8.90 6.77 10.21
N LEU A 3 -9.06 5.63 9.57
CA LEU A 3 -8.46 5.28 8.29
C LEU A 3 -9.58 5.07 7.27
N TYR A 4 -9.26 5.36 6.03
CA TYR A 4 -10.20 5.31 4.92
C TYR A 4 -9.73 4.36 3.83
N HIS A 5 -10.64 3.55 3.30
CA HIS A 5 -10.40 2.72 2.13
C HIS A 5 -11.38 3.09 1.02
N TYR A 6 -10.91 3.69 -0.06
CA TYR A 6 -11.79 4.14 -1.13
C TYR A 6 -12.39 2.93 -1.87
N VAL A 7 -13.62 3.09 -2.36
CA VAL A 7 -14.28 2.09 -3.21
C VAL A 7 -14.13 2.55 -4.65
N GLY A 8 -13.17 1.95 -5.36
CA GLY A 8 -12.92 2.27 -6.75
C GLY A 8 -13.86 1.50 -7.65
N TYR A 9 -15.08 1.99 -7.92
CA TYR A 9 -15.88 1.41 -9.01
C TYR A 9 -15.17 1.68 -10.35
N GLN A 10 -14.27 0.80 -10.78
CA GLN A 10 -13.68 0.92 -12.12
C GLN A 10 -14.73 0.59 -13.18
N GLN A 11 -14.89 1.51 -14.13
CA GLN A 11 -15.76 1.36 -15.30
C GLN A 11 -15.19 0.42 -16.38
N ASP A 12 -13.90 0.05 -16.31
CA ASP A 12 -13.20 -0.64 -17.42
C ASP A 12 -12.59 -2.02 -17.09
N SER A 13 -12.69 -2.48 -15.84
CA SER A 13 -12.32 -3.85 -15.47
C SER A 13 -13.58 -4.68 -15.27
N ASN A 14 -13.68 -5.86 -15.88
CA ASN A 14 -14.77 -6.83 -15.62
C ASN A 14 -14.78 -7.37 -14.17
N GLU A 15 -13.99 -6.81 -13.26
CA GLU A 15 -14.00 -7.11 -11.84
C GLU A 15 -15.13 -6.34 -11.16
N TYR A 16 -16.24 -7.05 -10.89
CA TYR A 16 -17.33 -6.51 -10.09
C TYR A 16 -16.86 -6.28 -8.65
N ILE A 17 -16.64 -5.02 -8.30
CA ILE A 17 -16.30 -4.61 -6.94
C ILE A 17 -17.58 -4.55 -6.12
N ASN A 18 -17.73 -5.49 -5.18
CA ASN A 18 -18.87 -5.56 -4.28
C ASN A 18 -18.47 -5.17 -2.84
N PRO A 19 -18.77 -3.94 -2.39
CA PRO A 19 -18.53 -3.51 -1.01
C PRO A 19 -19.16 -4.41 0.06
N GLU A 20 -20.27 -5.11 -0.25
CA GLU A 20 -20.91 -6.03 0.69
C GLU A 20 -20.00 -7.19 1.10
N GLN A 21 -19.06 -7.60 0.23
CA GLN A 21 -18.11 -8.67 0.57
C GLN A 21 -17.18 -8.23 1.71
N ALA A 22 -16.71 -6.99 1.70
CA ALA A 22 -15.92 -6.43 2.79
C ALA A 22 -16.77 -6.27 4.06
N MET A 23 -18.03 -5.84 3.93
CA MET A 23 -18.95 -5.72 5.08
C MET A 23 -19.31 -7.07 5.72
N LYS A 24 -19.26 -8.17 4.96
CA LYS A 24 -19.58 -9.52 5.46
C LYS A 24 -18.36 -10.29 5.96
N HIS A 25 -17.22 -10.14 5.30
CA HIS A 25 -16.02 -10.96 5.52
C HIS A 25 -14.82 -10.17 6.03
N GLY A 26 -14.98 -8.87 6.27
CA GLY A 26 -13.91 -7.95 6.59
C GLY A 26 -13.15 -7.50 5.35
N LEU A 27 -12.38 -6.42 5.49
CA LEU A 27 -11.56 -5.86 4.42
C LEU A 27 -10.19 -6.55 4.43
N ASN A 28 -9.86 -7.25 3.35
CA ASN A 28 -8.61 -8.00 3.18
C ASN A 28 -8.24 -8.07 1.69
N ILE A 29 -7.15 -8.77 1.34
CA ILE A 29 -6.65 -8.81 -0.03
C ILE A 29 -7.68 -9.29 -1.08
N SER A 30 -8.63 -10.16 -0.72
CA SER A 30 -9.67 -10.69 -1.62
C SER A 30 -10.96 -9.89 -1.63
N THR A 31 -11.18 -9.02 -0.64
CA THR A 31 -12.41 -8.20 -0.50
C THR A 31 -12.15 -6.71 -0.63
N LYS A 32 -10.88 -6.28 -0.76
CA LYS A 32 -10.51 -4.88 -0.95
C LYS A 32 -11.15 -4.32 -2.21
N THR A 33 -11.55 -3.06 -2.14
CA THR A 33 -12.28 -2.37 -3.20
C THR A 33 -11.48 -1.21 -3.81
N GLY A 34 -10.28 -0.94 -3.27
CA GLY A 34 -9.34 0.06 -3.75
C GLY A 34 -7.97 -0.52 -4.13
N SER A 35 -7.28 0.22 -4.98
CA SER A 35 -5.91 0.00 -5.43
C SER A 35 -5.00 1.04 -4.82
N TYR A 36 -3.97 0.56 -4.15
CA TYR A 36 -3.01 1.38 -3.43
C TYR A 36 -1.62 0.98 -3.87
N THR A 37 -0.68 1.91 -3.76
CA THR A 37 0.73 1.57 -3.87
C THR A 37 1.08 0.58 -2.76
N ASN A 38 1.97 -0.35 -3.09
CA ASN A 38 2.54 -1.31 -2.16
C ASN A 38 3.96 -1.58 -2.65
N GLY A 39 4.88 -0.70 -2.27
CA GLY A 39 6.27 -0.72 -2.74
C GLY A 39 6.95 -2.07 -2.49
N GLY A 40 6.64 -2.70 -1.35
CA GLY A 40 7.17 -4.01 -0.98
C GLY A 40 6.74 -5.15 -1.92
N ARG A 41 5.60 -5.02 -2.61
CA ARG A 41 5.09 -6.04 -3.54
C ARG A 41 5.66 -5.91 -4.95
N LEU A 42 6.10 -4.71 -5.37
CA LEU A 42 6.53 -4.44 -6.75
C LEU A 42 7.67 -5.36 -7.21
N PHE A 43 8.66 -5.60 -6.34
CA PHE A 43 9.79 -6.49 -6.62
C PHE A 43 9.96 -7.53 -5.51
N SER A 44 8.92 -8.31 -5.24
CA SER A 44 8.83 -9.25 -4.10
C SER A 44 10.11 -10.07 -3.84
N LYS A 45 10.75 -10.63 -4.87
CA LYS A 45 12.03 -11.38 -4.73
C LYS A 45 13.15 -10.52 -4.15
N VAL A 46 13.27 -9.27 -4.60
CA VAL A 46 14.27 -8.30 -4.13
C VAL A 46 13.90 -7.82 -2.73
N THR A 47 12.62 -7.51 -2.51
CA THR A 47 12.08 -7.12 -1.18
C THR A 47 12.40 -8.17 -0.13
N GLU A 48 12.12 -9.44 -0.38
CA GLU A 48 12.40 -10.53 0.56
C GLU A 48 13.89 -10.75 0.77
N LYS A 49 14.70 -10.64 -0.29
CA LYS A 49 16.17 -10.75 -0.18
C LYS A 49 16.77 -9.71 0.78
N TYR A 50 16.19 -8.51 0.85
CA TYR A 50 16.68 -7.43 1.70
C TYR A 50 15.83 -7.19 2.95
N ARG A 51 14.94 -8.13 3.31
CA ARG A 51 14.16 -8.06 4.55
C ARG A 51 15.10 -7.94 5.76
N PRO A 52 14.98 -6.88 6.59
CA PRO A 52 15.80 -6.74 7.79
C PRO A 52 15.56 -7.90 8.76
N LEU A 53 16.61 -8.39 9.42
CA LEU A 53 16.49 -9.49 10.41
C LEU A 53 15.53 -9.17 11.57
N ARG A 54 15.38 -7.88 11.89
CA ARG A 54 14.48 -7.38 12.95
C ARG A 54 13.07 -7.06 12.46
N ALA A 55 12.78 -7.19 11.17
CA ALA A 55 11.45 -6.91 10.65
C ALA A 55 10.45 -7.94 11.21
N PRO A 56 9.24 -7.53 11.60
CA PRO A 56 8.23 -8.45 12.08
C PRO A 56 7.96 -9.59 11.08
N THR A 57 7.93 -10.83 11.56
CA THR A 57 7.77 -12.02 10.72
C THR A 57 6.40 -12.13 10.07
N TRP A 58 5.40 -11.43 10.60
CA TRP A 58 4.04 -11.39 10.06
C TRP A 58 3.87 -10.42 8.88
N ILE A 59 4.90 -9.64 8.53
CA ILE A 59 4.84 -8.78 7.34
C ILE A 59 4.83 -9.66 6.09
N ASP A 60 3.72 -9.59 5.37
CA ASP A 60 3.53 -10.18 4.04
C ASP A 60 2.90 -9.13 3.11
N PHE A 61 3.72 -8.53 2.24
CA PHE A 61 3.27 -7.54 1.27
C PHE A 61 2.28 -8.12 0.24
N GLY A 62 2.23 -9.43 0.06
CA GLY A 62 1.24 -10.10 -0.78
C GLY A 62 -0.17 -10.11 -0.18
N GLN A 63 -0.29 -9.96 1.15
CA GLN A 63 -1.56 -9.93 1.89
C GLN A 63 -1.96 -8.52 2.35
N ALA A 64 -1.05 -7.55 2.24
CA ALA A 64 -1.29 -6.20 2.68
C ALA A 64 -2.38 -5.50 1.86
N ILE A 65 -3.22 -4.71 2.55
CA ILE A 65 -4.17 -3.79 1.94
C ILE A 65 -3.79 -2.35 2.26
N GLY A 66 -4.13 -1.41 1.39
CA GLY A 66 -3.86 0.01 1.59
C GLY A 66 -5.02 0.76 2.25
N ALA A 67 -4.69 1.89 2.86
CA ALA A 67 -5.65 2.86 3.40
C ALA A 67 -5.08 4.28 3.30
N GLU A 68 -5.89 5.29 3.65
CA GLU A 68 -5.48 6.70 3.72
C GLU A 68 -5.86 7.33 5.06
N PHE A 69 -5.14 8.39 5.44
CA PHE A 69 -5.50 9.25 6.57
C PHE A 69 -6.57 10.29 6.23
N THR A 70 -6.72 10.59 4.94
CA THR A 70 -7.64 11.61 4.43
C THR A 70 -8.88 10.93 3.87
N GLU A 71 -10.03 11.55 4.12
CA GLU A 71 -11.30 11.10 3.56
C GLU A 71 -11.29 11.22 2.02
N PRO A 72 -11.46 10.12 1.27
CA PRO A 72 -11.54 10.16 -0.18
C PRO A 72 -12.95 10.57 -0.63
N SER A 73 -13.13 10.78 -1.93
CA SER A 73 -14.49 10.92 -2.50
C SER A 73 -15.30 9.64 -2.25
N LYS A 74 -16.57 9.82 -1.92
CA LYS A 74 -17.52 8.72 -1.76
C LYS A 74 -17.65 7.88 -3.05
N PRO A 75 -17.86 6.56 -2.94
CA PRO A 75 -17.99 5.81 -1.69
C PRO A 75 -16.65 5.35 -1.11
N TYR A 76 -16.64 5.08 0.19
CA TYR A 76 -15.48 4.57 0.90
C TYR A 76 -15.85 3.79 2.17
N PHE A 77 -14.91 2.98 2.66
CA PHE A 77 -14.96 2.45 4.02
C PHE A 77 -14.21 3.35 4.98
N LYS A 78 -14.71 3.44 6.21
CA LYS A 78 -14.07 4.11 7.34
C LYS A 78 -13.94 3.12 8.50
N PHE A 79 -12.82 3.16 9.21
CA PHE A 79 -12.59 2.33 10.39
C PHE A 79 -11.53 2.97 11.31
N PRO A 80 -11.58 2.71 12.63
CA PRO A 80 -10.56 3.22 13.55
C PRO A 80 -9.23 2.47 13.39
N ILE A 81 -8.14 3.05 13.91
CA ILE A 81 -6.91 2.28 14.16
C ILE A 81 -7.22 1.21 15.22
N PHE A 82 -7.05 -0.06 14.86
CA PHE A 82 -7.50 -1.20 15.69
C PHE A 82 -6.38 -2.20 16.01
N THR A 83 -5.19 -2.02 15.44
CA THR A 83 -4.09 -2.99 15.51
C THR A 83 -2.74 -2.31 15.31
N ASN A 84 -1.68 -2.90 15.87
CA ASN A 84 -0.30 -2.52 15.62
C ASN A 84 0.29 -3.15 14.34
N LYS A 85 -0.51 -3.91 13.59
CA LYS A 85 -0.16 -4.47 12.27
C LYS A 85 -0.44 -3.51 11.11
N ILE A 86 -0.59 -2.22 11.42
CA ILE A 86 -0.63 -1.13 10.45
C ILE A 86 0.74 -0.48 10.45
N LEU A 87 1.42 -0.52 9.31
CA LEU A 87 2.73 0.09 9.14
C LEU A 87 2.67 1.16 8.06
N ILE A 88 3.46 2.20 8.26
CA ILE A 88 3.59 3.32 7.33
C ILE A 88 4.94 3.21 6.64
N PHE A 89 4.94 3.46 5.33
CA PHE A 89 6.12 3.53 4.48
C PHE A 89 6.16 4.88 3.74
N ASN A 90 7.34 5.27 3.29
CA ASN A 90 7.48 6.49 2.49
C ASN A 90 6.99 6.24 1.05
N ARG A 91 5.89 6.89 0.67
CA ARG A 91 5.25 6.71 -0.65
C ARG A 91 6.14 7.16 -1.80
N GLU A 92 7.02 8.14 -1.60
CA GLU A 92 7.97 8.58 -2.64
C GLU A 92 8.88 7.43 -3.09
N ILE A 93 9.32 6.59 -2.15
CA ILE A 93 10.15 5.42 -2.47
C ILE A 93 9.34 4.39 -3.25
N SER A 94 8.06 4.19 -2.90
CA SER A 94 7.15 3.33 -3.68
C SER A 94 6.95 3.84 -5.10
N SER A 95 6.84 5.16 -5.29
CA SER A 95 6.73 5.80 -6.61
C SER A 95 8.00 5.59 -7.43
N ASP A 96 9.19 5.79 -6.84
CA ASP A 96 10.47 5.53 -7.51
C ASP A 96 10.62 4.05 -7.91
N LEU A 97 10.17 3.12 -7.04
CA LEU A 97 10.13 1.69 -7.39
C LEU A 97 9.14 1.42 -8.53
N PHE A 98 7.98 2.09 -8.55
CA PHE A 98 7.00 1.94 -9.61
C PHE A 98 7.52 2.45 -10.96
N ALA A 99 8.33 3.51 -10.97
CA ALA A 99 8.96 4.01 -12.19
C ALA A 99 9.80 2.93 -12.90
N TYR A 100 10.42 2.00 -12.16
CA TYR A 100 11.10 0.85 -12.76
C TYR A 100 10.14 -0.15 -13.42
N MET A 101 8.93 -0.33 -12.90
CA MET A 101 7.90 -1.16 -13.54
C MET A 101 7.39 -0.50 -14.82
N GLU A 102 7.18 0.81 -14.80
CA GLU A 102 6.77 1.58 -15.98
C GLU A 102 7.85 1.59 -17.06
N ASP A 103 9.11 1.73 -16.66
CA ASP A 103 10.26 1.69 -17.58
C ASP A 103 10.41 0.33 -18.27
N ASP A 104 10.19 -0.77 -17.53
CA ASP A 104 10.20 -2.12 -18.10
C ASP A 104 8.98 -2.33 -19.04
N TYR A 105 7.81 -1.78 -18.72
CA TYR A 105 6.60 -1.86 -19.55
C TYR A 105 6.71 -1.05 -20.85
N MET A 106 7.24 0.17 -20.78
CA MET A 106 7.39 1.11 -21.90
C MET A 106 8.75 0.99 -22.61
N LYS A 107 9.45 -0.13 -22.39
CA LYS A 107 10.83 -0.29 -22.83
C LYS A 107 10.98 -0.26 -24.35
N GLU A 108 10.01 -0.82 -25.07
CA GLU A 108 10.02 -0.86 -26.53
C GLU A 108 9.83 0.55 -27.13
N GLU A 109 9.06 1.40 -26.46
CA GLU A 109 8.73 2.75 -26.88
C GLU A 109 9.81 3.77 -26.48
N THR A 110 10.41 3.60 -25.30
CA THR A 110 11.32 4.59 -24.69
C THR A 110 12.80 4.21 -24.79
N GLY A 111 13.11 2.96 -25.17
CA GLY A 111 14.46 2.42 -25.17
C GLY A 111 14.98 1.97 -23.79
N GLY A 112 14.15 2.11 -22.74
CA GLY A 112 14.51 1.83 -21.35
C GLY A 112 15.42 2.90 -20.72
N GLY A 113 15.30 3.06 -19.41
CA GLY A 113 16.03 4.07 -18.63
C GLY A 113 15.40 5.46 -18.65
N TYR A 114 14.25 5.65 -19.31
CA TYR A 114 13.61 6.95 -19.42
C TYR A 114 12.99 7.38 -18.08
N PHE A 115 12.22 6.50 -17.46
CA PHE A 115 11.54 6.79 -16.19
C PHE A 115 12.47 6.63 -14.98
N THR A 116 13.60 5.92 -15.14
CA THR A 116 14.52 5.61 -14.04
C THR A 116 15.77 6.49 -14.03
N LYS A 117 15.84 7.50 -14.90
CA LYS A 117 16.98 8.41 -15.01
C LYS A 117 17.16 9.21 -13.72
N GLY A 118 18.30 8.99 -13.05
CA GLY A 118 18.64 9.69 -11.81
C GLY A 118 18.10 9.03 -10.55
N LEU A 119 17.34 7.94 -10.68
CA LEU A 119 16.88 7.16 -9.54
C LEU A 119 18.00 6.25 -8.99
N PRO A 120 18.02 6.00 -7.67
CA PRO A 120 18.85 4.93 -7.11
C PRO A 120 18.44 3.56 -7.66
N THR A 121 19.36 2.59 -7.63
CA THR A 121 19.05 1.22 -8.07
C THR A 121 17.86 0.61 -7.32
N LYS A 122 17.17 -0.35 -7.95
CA LYS A 122 16.07 -1.12 -7.33
C LYS A 122 16.45 -1.66 -5.96
N GLU A 123 17.66 -2.22 -5.81
CA GLU A 123 18.15 -2.76 -4.53
C GLU A 123 18.34 -1.68 -3.47
N THR A 124 18.82 -0.50 -3.85
CA THR A 124 18.94 0.64 -2.93
C THR A 124 17.58 1.12 -2.48
N LEU A 125 16.65 1.32 -3.42
CA LEU A 125 15.29 1.75 -3.12
C LEU A 125 14.55 0.75 -2.22
N VAL A 126 14.68 -0.55 -2.47
CA VAL A 126 14.08 -1.58 -1.60
C VAL A 126 14.63 -1.53 -0.18
N LYS A 127 15.94 -1.30 0.00
CA LYS A 127 16.52 -1.14 1.35
C LYS A 127 15.97 0.11 2.04
N GLN A 128 15.92 1.23 1.32
CA GLN A 128 15.37 2.48 1.83
C GLN A 128 13.88 2.35 2.18
N TYR A 129 13.12 1.59 1.39
CA TYR A 129 11.73 1.29 1.65
C TYR A 129 11.58 0.51 2.97
N TRP A 130 12.36 -0.55 3.17
CA TRP A 130 12.42 -1.25 4.46
C TRP A 130 12.85 -0.37 5.63
N GLU A 131 13.81 0.54 5.42
CA GLU A 131 14.26 1.50 6.43
C GLU A 131 13.21 2.56 6.77
N SER A 132 12.32 2.88 5.83
CA SER A 132 11.21 3.84 6.02
C SER A 132 10.04 3.30 6.84
N MET A 133 10.02 1.98 7.06
CA MET A 133 8.99 1.29 7.81
C MET A 133 8.90 1.83 9.24
N ILE A 134 7.72 2.29 9.61
CA ILE A 134 7.45 2.86 10.93
C ILE A 134 6.06 2.43 11.41
N SER A 135 5.88 2.36 12.73
CA SER A 135 4.55 2.12 13.31
C SER A 135 3.62 3.29 13.00
N ILE A 136 2.31 3.03 12.95
CA ILE A 136 1.34 4.11 12.79
C ILE A 136 1.42 5.09 13.96
N GLU A 137 1.65 4.63 15.19
CA GLU A 137 1.79 5.48 16.36
C GLU A 137 2.98 6.45 16.25
N ASP A 138 4.15 5.93 15.88
CA ASP A 138 5.37 6.75 15.74
C ASP A 138 5.29 7.69 14.54
N TYR A 139 4.62 7.28 13.46
CA TYR A 139 4.35 8.16 12.32
C TYR A 139 3.47 9.33 12.71
N LEU A 140 2.42 9.10 13.49
CA LEU A 140 1.50 10.14 13.91
C LEU A 140 2.15 11.15 14.87
N ALA A 141 3.12 10.69 15.66
CA ALA A 141 3.90 11.54 16.56
C ALA A 141 4.94 12.40 15.83
N ASN A 142 5.61 11.86 14.81
CA ASN A 142 6.81 12.49 14.24
C ASN A 142 6.69 12.90 12.76
N ARG A 143 5.80 12.26 11.99
CA ARG A 143 5.57 12.45 10.55
C ARG A 143 6.88 12.66 9.75
N PRO A 144 7.77 11.65 9.70
CA PRO A 144 9.11 11.79 9.11
C PRO A 144 9.13 12.02 7.59
N TYR A 145 7.99 11.85 6.92
CA TYR A 145 7.79 12.14 5.50
C TYR A 145 6.36 12.61 5.28
N GLU A 146 6.13 13.36 4.20
CA GLU A 146 4.84 13.98 3.89
C GLU A 146 3.84 12.96 3.33
N ASN A 147 4.28 12.17 2.35
CA ASN A 147 3.43 11.21 1.65
C ASN A 147 3.57 9.81 2.24
N ALA A 148 2.56 9.39 2.99
CA ALA A 148 2.47 8.07 3.60
C ALA A 148 1.86 7.01 2.66
N GLU A 149 2.51 5.86 2.58
CA GLU A 149 1.88 4.61 2.15
C GLU A 149 1.47 3.82 3.39
N ILE A 150 0.16 3.71 3.63
CA ILE A 150 -0.38 3.02 4.80
C ILE A 150 -0.72 1.60 4.40
N LEU A 151 -0.08 0.61 5.01
CA LEU A 151 -0.34 -0.80 4.74
C LEU A 151 -0.84 -1.52 6.00
N ILE A 152 -1.93 -2.26 5.84
CA ILE A 152 -2.55 -3.08 6.88
C ILE A 152 -2.25 -4.54 6.56
N PHE A 153 -1.53 -5.22 7.46
CA PHE A 153 -1.09 -6.62 7.28
C PHE A 153 -2.02 -7.62 7.98
N MET A 154 -3.27 -7.25 8.15
CA MET A 154 -4.32 -8.14 8.65
C MET A 154 -5.69 -7.70 8.14
N THR A 155 -6.65 -8.61 8.18
CA THR A 155 -8.06 -8.29 7.86
C THR A 155 -8.60 -7.23 8.82
N VAL A 156 -9.21 -6.18 8.27
CA VAL A 156 -10.05 -5.26 9.06
C VAL A 156 -11.36 -5.98 9.36
N PRO A 157 -11.72 -6.21 10.63
CA PRO A 157 -12.93 -6.93 10.98
C PRO A 157 -14.19 -6.21 10.46
N PRO A 158 -15.19 -6.94 9.95
CA PRO A 158 -16.43 -6.34 9.45
C PRO A 158 -17.17 -5.53 10.51
N GLU A 159 -17.02 -5.87 11.79
CA GLU A 159 -17.70 -5.21 12.92
C GLU A 159 -17.25 -3.78 13.16
N ILE A 160 -16.07 -3.39 12.63
CA ILE A 160 -15.52 -2.04 12.77
C ILE A 160 -15.49 -1.26 11.45
N LEU A 161 -15.98 -1.86 10.36
CA LEU A 161 -16.09 -1.20 9.06
C LEU A 161 -17.40 -0.42 8.99
N GLU A 162 -17.30 0.85 8.62
CA GLU A 162 -18.42 1.70 8.26
C GLU A 162 -18.35 1.99 6.77
N PHE A 163 -19.42 1.71 6.03
CA PHE A 163 -19.52 2.03 4.61
C PHE A 163 -20.24 3.36 4.41
N ILE A 164 -19.58 4.28 3.70
CA ILE A 164 -20.11 5.61 3.42
C ILE A 164 -20.39 5.74 1.92
N GLU A 165 -21.65 6.02 1.60
CA GLU A 165 -22.16 6.31 0.25
C GLU A 165 -22.29 7.82 -0.02
#